data_AF-A0A8T4LDN4-F1
#
_entry.id   AF-A0A8T4LDN4-F1
#
_cell.length_a   1.000
_cell.length_b   1.000
_cell.length_c   1.000
_cell.angle_alpha   90.00
_cell.angle_beta   90.00
_cell.angle_gamma   90.00
#
_symmetry.space_group_name_H-M   'P 1'
#
loop_
_entity.id
_entity.type
_entity.pdbx_description
1 polymer ?
#
loop_
_entity_poly.entity_id
_entity_poly.type
_entity_poly.pdbx_seq_one_letter_code
_entity_poly.pdbx_strand_id
1 'polypeptide(L)'
;MATDIGKRGYTEYVGNVTGLFIIIIIGAAVLFYAISITPAERANLGIEGYSRITLDVNPGTIAGFIETDAIAFSRKLSTVSIANKPEDSSKILAPSLSTSQSTTANKPAILEFEISSQNVADVIMNFKIADKYGTGTLSVMVNGKTLKTTSGEIGDLVSIAIPLSLLKETNEIKFTASNPGLAFWRPNIYVLKNVELIVQSFDAGSFTHKFDITTSELAGSGKAKLIAFIKSNGAEVPITITLNDIELYKGIPPSDFELALPLENLKTENKLVWSIERNGNYIINFPKIELTFAPANSEKIYDFNIATNEFTSINLGRFECKLTIQRGELFGFANIEVNKRSNSYGKTNKKTASRK
;
A
#
# COMPACT_ATOMS: atom_id res chain seq x y z
N MET A 1 -84.87 48.20 -73.96
CA MET A 1 -86.22 47.61 -74.06
C MET A 1 -86.14 46.18 -73.55
N ALA A 2 -87.00 45.85 -72.57
CA ALA A 2 -87.41 44.52 -72.08
C ALA A 2 -86.32 43.52 -71.63
N THR A 3 -86.06 43.35 -70.32
CA THR A 3 -86.66 42.38 -69.37
C THR A 3 -86.39 40.91 -69.69
N ASP A 4 -85.66 40.23 -68.80
CA ASP A 4 -86.14 38.95 -68.27
C ASP A 4 -85.69 38.75 -66.80
N ILE A 5 -86.64 38.32 -65.98
CA ILE A 5 -86.58 38.19 -64.52
C ILE A 5 -86.66 36.69 -64.21
N GLY A 6 -85.52 36.06 -63.93
CA GLY A 6 -85.46 34.67 -63.43
C GLY A 6 -85.58 34.61 -61.91
N LYS A 7 -86.70 34.06 -61.42
CA LYS A 7 -87.02 33.86 -59.99
C LYS A 7 -86.04 32.89 -59.29
N ARG A 8 -85.72 33.24 -58.05
CA ARG A 8 -85.08 32.40 -57.02
C ARG A 8 -85.99 31.24 -56.61
N GLY A 9 -85.42 30.04 -56.49
CA GLY A 9 -85.95 28.96 -55.65
C GLY A 9 -84.98 28.70 -54.51
N TYR A 10 -85.36 29.05 -53.28
CA TYR A 10 -84.69 28.57 -52.06
C TYR A 10 -85.41 27.30 -51.63
N THR A 11 -84.70 26.17 -51.61
CA THR A 11 -85.15 24.96 -50.93
C THR A 11 -84.81 25.10 -49.45
N GLU A 12 -85.83 25.19 -48.59
CA GLU A 12 -85.66 25.11 -47.14
C GLU A 12 -85.19 23.70 -46.76
N TYR A 13 -83.97 23.62 -46.23
CA TYR A 13 -83.47 22.40 -45.59
C TYR A 13 -84.06 22.34 -44.18
N VAL A 14 -85.19 21.64 -44.03
CA VAL A 14 -85.76 21.33 -42.71
C VAL A 14 -84.87 20.26 -42.07
N GLY A 15 -83.80 20.69 -41.41
CA GLY A 15 -82.93 19.82 -40.63
C GLY A 15 -83.69 19.24 -39.44
N ASN A 16 -83.72 17.91 -39.34
CA ASN A 16 -84.31 17.17 -38.22
C ASN A 16 -83.67 17.59 -36.89
N VAL A 17 -84.29 18.53 -36.19
CA VAL A 17 -83.87 19.06 -34.87
C VAL A 17 -83.81 17.93 -33.83
N THR A 18 -84.55 16.84 -34.04
CA THR A 18 -84.57 15.65 -33.17
C THR A 18 -83.24 14.90 -33.10
N GLY A 19 -82.43 14.90 -34.17
CA GLY A 19 -81.15 14.18 -34.18
C GLY A 19 -80.08 14.85 -33.30
N LEU A 20 -80.07 16.19 -33.26
CA LEU A 20 -79.05 16.95 -32.54
C LEU A 20 -79.22 16.85 -31.01
N PHE A 21 -80.46 16.83 -30.54
CA PHE A 21 -80.77 16.65 -29.11
C PHE A 21 -80.37 15.26 -28.61
N ILE A 22 -80.55 14.22 -29.41
CA ILE A 22 -80.15 12.86 -29.04
C ILE A 22 -78.63 12.76 -28.88
N ILE A 23 -77.85 13.40 -29.77
CA ILE A 23 -76.39 13.40 -29.68
C ILE A 23 -75.90 14.11 -28.41
N ILE A 24 -76.52 15.24 -28.05
CA ILE A 24 -76.18 15.97 -26.82
C ILE A 24 -76.53 15.14 -25.58
N ILE A 25 -77.68 14.46 -25.57
CA ILE A 25 -78.09 13.62 -24.44
C ILE A 25 -77.18 12.40 -24.30
N ILE A 26 -76.82 11.73 -25.41
CA ILE A 26 -75.88 10.60 -25.40
C ILE A 26 -74.50 11.08 -24.95
N GLY A 27 -74.03 12.22 -25.47
CA GLY A 27 -72.76 12.82 -25.06
C GLY A 27 -72.72 13.14 -23.58
N ALA A 28 -73.78 13.75 -23.03
CA ALA A 28 -73.90 14.06 -21.62
C ALA A 28 -73.99 12.80 -20.75
N ALA A 29 -74.70 11.76 -21.20
CA ALA A 29 -74.83 10.49 -20.49
C ALA A 29 -73.50 9.71 -20.46
N VAL A 30 -72.75 9.70 -21.56
CA VAL A 30 -71.40 9.11 -21.61
C VAL A 30 -70.44 9.88 -20.69
N LEU A 31 -70.53 11.21 -20.68
CA LEU A 31 -69.74 12.05 -19.77
C LEU A 31 -70.07 11.74 -18.32
N PHE A 32 -71.35 11.77 -17.94
CA PHE A 32 -71.81 11.45 -16.58
C PHE A 32 -71.41 10.05 -16.14
N TYR A 33 -71.52 9.07 -17.04
CA TYR A 33 -71.05 7.71 -16.82
C TYR A 33 -69.54 7.70 -16.55
N ALA A 34 -68.72 8.35 -17.39
CA ALA A 34 -67.27 8.40 -17.21
C ALA A 34 -66.82 9.05 -15.89
N ILE A 35 -67.55 10.03 -15.36
CA ILE A 35 -67.24 10.65 -14.05
C ILE A 35 -67.73 9.80 -12.87
N SER A 36 -68.81 9.03 -13.05
CA SER A 36 -69.47 8.27 -11.99
C SER A 36 -68.88 6.88 -11.74
N ILE A 37 -68.15 6.31 -12.71
CA ILE A 37 -67.49 4.99 -12.53
C ILE A 37 -66.37 5.10 -11.52
N THR A 38 -66.36 4.20 -10.54
CA THR A 38 -65.31 4.14 -9.52
C THR A 38 -63.97 3.71 -10.12
N PRO A 39 -62.81 4.11 -9.57
CA PRO A 39 -61.51 3.71 -10.11
C PRO A 39 -61.34 2.18 -10.27
N ALA A 40 -61.98 1.38 -9.41
CA ALA A 40 -61.95 -0.09 -9.47
C ALA A 40 -62.68 -0.66 -10.70
N GLU A 41 -63.81 -0.07 -11.08
CA GLU A 41 -64.59 -0.50 -12.26
C GLU A 41 -63.92 -0.08 -13.58
N ARG A 42 -63.19 1.04 -13.60
CA ARG A 42 -62.40 1.47 -14.78
C ARG A 42 -61.28 0.50 -15.13
N ALA A 43 -60.67 -0.13 -14.11
CA ALA A 43 -59.62 -1.12 -14.29
C ALA A 43 -60.12 -2.40 -15.00
N ASN A 44 -61.40 -2.77 -14.81
CA ASN A 44 -62.02 -3.92 -15.48
C ASN A 44 -62.43 -3.63 -16.94
N LEU A 45 -62.49 -2.36 -17.34
CA LEU A 45 -62.85 -1.94 -18.70
C LEU A 45 -61.64 -1.90 -19.67
N GLY A 46 -60.46 -2.33 -19.23
CA GLY A 46 -59.25 -2.39 -20.08
C GLY A 46 -58.74 -1.02 -20.53
N ILE A 47 -59.22 0.07 -19.92
CA ILE A 47 -58.67 1.40 -20.14
C ILE A 47 -57.35 1.44 -19.37
N GLU A 48 -56.24 1.19 -20.07
CA GLU A 48 -54.90 1.35 -19.51
C GLU A 48 -54.80 2.76 -18.92
N GLY A 49 -54.75 2.84 -17.60
CA GLY A 49 -54.66 4.10 -16.89
C GLY A 49 -53.40 4.81 -17.35
N TYR A 50 -53.55 5.97 -17.98
CA TYR A 50 -52.45 6.90 -18.13
C TYR A 50 -51.92 7.21 -16.72
N SER A 51 -50.81 6.58 -16.35
CA SER A 51 -50.06 6.94 -15.14
C SER A 51 -49.50 8.34 -15.39
N ARG A 52 -50.27 9.35 -15.00
CA ARG A 52 -49.81 10.74 -15.07
C ARG A 52 -48.88 10.96 -13.89
N ILE A 53 -47.59 10.82 -14.14
CA ILE A 53 -46.55 11.18 -13.19
C ILE A 53 -46.67 12.69 -12.97
N THR A 54 -47.14 13.07 -11.78
CA THR A 54 -47.41 14.48 -11.42
C THR A 54 -46.15 15.15 -10.88
N LEU A 55 -45.26 14.37 -10.27
CA LEU A 55 -43.96 14.81 -9.79
C LEU A 55 -42.96 13.66 -9.98
N ASP A 56 -41.90 13.90 -10.75
CA ASP A 56 -40.74 13.01 -10.85
C ASP A 56 -39.50 13.79 -10.43
N VAL A 57 -38.77 13.24 -9.48
CA VAL A 57 -37.62 13.88 -8.87
C VAL A 57 -36.51 12.86 -8.70
N ASN A 58 -35.33 13.20 -9.19
CA ASN A 58 -34.12 12.41 -9.01
C ASN A 58 -33.12 13.17 -8.13
N PRO A 59 -33.03 12.87 -6.82
CA PRO A 59 -32.08 13.53 -5.92
C PRO A 59 -30.61 13.12 -6.16
N GLY A 60 -30.34 12.19 -7.09
CA GLY A 60 -29.00 11.70 -7.41
C GLY A 60 -28.46 10.72 -6.37
N THR A 61 -27.15 10.48 -6.44
CA THR A 61 -26.46 9.48 -5.60
C THR A 61 -26.00 10.08 -4.27
N ILE A 62 -26.19 9.34 -3.17
CA ILE A 62 -25.61 9.65 -1.86
C ILE A 62 -24.41 8.71 -1.64
N ALA A 63 -23.24 9.27 -1.32
CA ALA A 63 -22.11 8.48 -0.84
C ALA A 63 -22.42 8.00 0.58
N GLY A 64 -22.43 6.68 0.79
CA GLY A 64 -22.89 6.07 2.04
C GLY A 64 -22.09 6.53 3.27
N PHE A 65 -22.78 6.57 4.41
CA PHE A 65 -22.14 6.68 5.73
C PHE A 65 -21.37 5.40 6.01
N ILE A 66 -20.09 5.55 6.29
CA ILE A 66 -19.29 4.51 6.91
C ILE A 66 -18.98 5.03 8.31
N GLU A 67 -19.26 4.23 9.34
CA GLU A 67 -18.89 4.56 10.73
C GLU A 67 -17.47 5.13 10.72
N THR A 68 -17.31 6.30 11.31
CA THR A 68 -15.99 6.90 11.52
C THR A 68 -15.16 5.88 12.28
N ASP A 69 -14.12 5.36 11.63
CA ASP A 69 -13.24 4.27 12.09
C ASP A 69 -13.57 2.83 11.65
N ALA A 70 -14.54 2.59 10.77
CA ALA A 70 -14.69 1.26 10.17
C ALA A 70 -13.49 0.92 9.28
N ILE A 71 -12.88 -0.24 9.53
CA ILE A 71 -11.77 -0.76 8.73
C ILE A 71 -12.30 -1.03 7.32
N ALA A 72 -11.82 -0.24 6.37
CA ALA A 72 -12.12 -0.43 4.95
C ALA A 72 -11.50 -1.71 4.44
N PHE A 73 -10.24 -1.89 4.82
CA PHE A 73 -9.44 -2.96 4.29
C PHE A 73 -8.27 -3.27 5.23
N SER A 74 -7.85 -4.55 5.31
CA SER A 74 -6.70 -5.01 6.09
C SER A 74 -5.84 -5.99 5.29
N ARG A 75 -4.62 -5.61 4.89
CA ARG A 75 -3.64 -6.51 4.23
C ARG A 75 -2.73 -7.08 5.30
N LYS A 76 -2.76 -8.40 5.51
CA LYS A 76 -1.73 -9.08 6.31
C LYS A 76 -0.47 -9.24 5.47
N LEU A 77 0.67 -8.92 6.05
CA LEU A 77 2.00 -9.12 5.50
C LEU A 77 2.64 -10.34 6.17
N SER A 78 3.69 -10.88 5.57
CA SER A 78 4.42 -12.03 6.15
C SER A 78 5.18 -11.61 7.41
N THR A 79 5.28 -12.51 8.39
CA THR A 79 6.24 -12.35 9.49
C THR A 79 7.66 -12.43 8.93
N VAL A 80 8.57 -11.62 9.46
CA VAL A 80 9.97 -11.61 9.04
C VAL A 80 10.91 -11.53 10.25
N SER A 81 12.05 -12.22 10.16
CA SER A 81 13.20 -12.02 11.03
C SER A 81 14.28 -11.26 10.26
N ILE A 82 14.70 -10.12 10.77
CA ILE A 82 15.76 -9.29 10.20
C ILE A 82 16.92 -9.31 11.19
N ALA A 83 18.06 -9.80 10.74
CA ALA A 83 19.30 -9.80 11.51
C ALA A 83 20.37 -9.08 10.70
N ASN A 84 21.12 -8.21 11.37
CA ASN A 84 22.26 -7.52 10.79
C ASN A 84 23.49 -7.87 11.64
N LYS A 85 23.82 -9.16 11.65
CA LYS A 85 24.98 -9.69 12.37
C LYS A 85 26.14 -9.87 11.40
N PRO A 86 27.39 -9.72 11.85
CA PRO A 86 28.54 -10.00 11.01
C PRO A 86 28.58 -11.50 10.69
N GLU A 87 28.80 -11.82 9.42
CA GLU A 87 29.09 -13.17 8.95
C GLU A 87 30.55 -13.27 8.52
N ASP A 88 31.17 -14.39 8.85
CA ASP A 88 32.56 -14.67 8.51
C ASP A 88 32.64 -15.20 7.08
N SER A 89 33.47 -14.57 6.26
CA SER A 89 33.93 -15.10 4.98
C SER A 89 35.44 -15.26 5.03
N SER A 90 35.96 -16.40 4.59
CA SER A 90 37.40 -16.64 4.57
C SER A 90 37.93 -16.86 3.16
N LYS A 91 39.12 -16.34 2.90
CA LYS A 91 39.83 -16.47 1.63
C LYS A 91 41.30 -16.75 1.87
N ILE A 92 41.79 -17.87 1.37
CA ILE A 92 43.22 -18.16 1.33
C ILE A 92 43.86 -17.28 0.24
N LEU A 93 44.72 -16.35 0.66
CA LEU A 93 45.47 -15.49 -0.25
C LEU A 93 46.69 -16.22 -0.83
N ALA A 94 47.37 -17.03 -0.01
CA ALA A 94 48.47 -17.87 -0.45
C ALA A 94 48.58 -19.15 0.39
N PRO A 95 48.63 -20.35 -0.23
CA PRO A 95 48.80 -21.60 0.51
C PRO A 95 50.19 -21.72 1.15
N SER A 96 51.21 -21.12 0.52
CA SER A 96 52.58 -21.06 1.02
C SER A 96 53.25 -19.79 0.52
N LEU A 97 54.04 -19.13 1.37
CA LEU A 97 54.73 -17.88 1.08
C LEU A 97 56.10 -17.87 1.76
N SER A 98 57.12 -17.32 1.11
CA SER A 98 58.45 -17.22 1.72
C SER A 98 59.00 -15.80 1.60
N THR A 99 59.59 -15.30 2.69
CA THR A 99 60.34 -14.04 2.70
C THR A 99 61.74 -14.27 3.25
N SER A 100 62.72 -13.54 2.71
CA SER A 100 64.09 -13.61 3.19
C SER A 100 64.80 -12.27 3.13
N GLN A 101 65.73 -12.09 4.07
CA GLN A 101 66.59 -10.91 4.14
C GLN A 101 68.01 -11.36 4.49
N SER A 102 68.97 -10.93 3.67
CA SER A 102 70.40 -10.96 3.97
C SER A 102 70.94 -9.53 4.05
N THR A 103 72.24 -9.35 4.24
CA THR A 103 72.86 -8.01 4.17
C THR A 103 72.90 -7.45 2.75
N THR A 104 72.88 -8.31 1.72
CA THR A 104 73.00 -7.92 0.31
C THR A 104 71.71 -8.02 -0.49
N ALA A 105 70.72 -8.79 -0.02
CA ALA A 105 69.47 -9.02 -0.74
C ALA A 105 68.25 -8.95 0.19
N ASN A 106 67.19 -8.31 -0.30
CA ASN A 106 65.88 -8.29 0.32
C ASN A 106 64.88 -8.95 -0.63
N LYS A 107 64.22 -10.02 -0.19
CA LYS A 107 63.13 -10.68 -0.91
C LYS A 107 61.86 -10.60 -0.05
N PRO A 108 61.16 -9.45 -0.08
CA PRO A 108 59.87 -9.35 0.59
C PRO A 108 58.87 -10.24 -0.12
N ALA A 109 57.88 -10.74 0.62
CA ALA A 109 56.74 -11.40 0.03
C ALA A 109 55.55 -10.43 0.04
N ILE A 110 54.95 -10.20 -1.12
CA ILE A 110 53.88 -9.22 -1.30
C ILE A 110 52.64 -9.94 -1.81
N LEU A 111 51.50 -9.70 -1.19
CA LEU A 111 50.19 -10.19 -1.60
C LEU A 111 49.25 -8.99 -1.76
N GLU A 112 48.40 -9.06 -2.77
CA GLU A 112 47.36 -8.07 -2.99
C GLU A 112 45.98 -8.68 -2.73
N PHE A 113 45.08 -7.89 -2.16
CA PHE A 113 43.68 -8.30 -1.99
C PHE A 113 42.75 -7.11 -2.15
N GLU A 114 41.56 -7.41 -2.68
CA GLU A 114 40.47 -6.46 -2.82
C GLU A 114 39.42 -6.70 -1.75
N ILE A 115 38.92 -5.63 -1.16
CA ILE A 115 37.81 -5.68 -0.21
C ILE A 115 36.98 -4.40 -0.36
N SER A 116 35.67 -4.55 -0.48
CA SER A 116 34.77 -3.40 -0.35
C SER A 116 34.75 -2.99 1.12
N SER A 117 35.12 -1.75 1.44
CA SER A 117 35.02 -1.24 2.81
C SER A 117 33.58 -1.07 3.28
N GLN A 118 32.61 -1.13 2.36
CA GLN A 118 31.19 -1.03 2.68
C GLN A 118 30.76 -2.30 3.41
N ASN A 119 30.19 -2.13 4.61
CA ASN A 119 29.67 -3.20 5.48
C ASN A 119 30.69 -4.15 6.11
N VAL A 120 31.99 -3.83 6.10
CA VAL A 120 32.98 -4.62 6.83
C VAL A 120 32.93 -4.30 8.33
N ALA A 121 32.87 -5.34 9.16
CA ALA A 121 32.90 -5.28 10.61
C ALA A 121 34.32 -5.44 11.15
N ASP A 122 35.03 -6.45 10.67
CA ASP A 122 36.41 -6.75 11.07
C ASP A 122 37.14 -7.50 9.95
N VAL A 123 38.47 -7.43 9.96
CA VAL A 123 39.34 -8.16 9.05
C VAL A 123 40.50 -8.74 9.83
N ILE A 124 40.60 -10.06 9.82
CA ILE A 124 41.63 -10.81 10.52
C ILE A 124 42.47 -11.57 9.50
N MET A 125 43.78 -11.41 9.55
CA MET A 125 44.70 -12.23 8.79
C MET A 125 45.31 -13.30 9.68
N ASN A 126 45.25 -14.54 9.22
CA ASN A 126 45.86 -15.70 9.87
C ASN A 126 46.93 -16.30 8.97
N PHE A 127 48.02 -16.77 9.57
CA PHE A 127 49.00 -17.59 8.88
C PHE A 127 49.80 -18.43 9.87
N LYS A 128 50.33 -19.56 9.40
CA LYS A 128 51.19 -20.44 10.20
C LYS A 128 52.66 -20.26 9.82
N ILE A 129 53.54 -20.14 10.80
CA ILE A 129 54.99 -20.21 10.55
C ILE A 129 55.36 -21.68 10.34
N ALA A 130 55.62 -22.05 9.10
CA ALA A 130 55.92 -23.43 8.71
C ALA A 130 57.41 -23.76 8.82
N ASP A 131 58.28 -22.78 8.57
CA ASP A 131 59.72 -22.92 8.72
C ASP A 131 60.36 -21.56 9.02
N LYS A 132 61.51 -21.57 9.69
CA LYS A 132 62.27 -20.39 10.11
C LYS A 132 63.75 -20.70 10.14
N TYR A 133 64.54 -19.85 9.48
CA TYR A 133 65.99 -19.87 9.55
C TYR A 133 66.53 -18.50 9.93
N GLY A 134 67.46 -18.45 10.87
CA GLY A 134 68.00 -17.21 11.41
C GLY A 134 67.45 -16.90 12.81
N THR A 135 67.87 -15.76 13.36
CA THR A 135 67.38 -15.24 14.65
C THR A 135 66.65 -13.90 14.48
N GLY A 136 66.41 -13.48 13.24
CA GLY A 136 65.66 -12.27 12.93
C GLY A 136 64.16 -12.38 13.25
N THR A 137 63.45 -11.29 13.00
CA THR A 137 62.00 -11.18 13.21
C THR A 137 61.27 -11.08 11.88
N LEU A 138 60.03 -11.56 11.85
CA LEU A 138 59.08 -11.32 10.76
C LEU A 138 58.28 -10.04 11.05
N SER A 139 58.28 -9.10 10.10
CA SER A 139 57.43 -7.92 10.10
C SER A 139 56.33 -8.07 9.07
N VAL A 140 55.10 -7.73 9.47
CA VAL A 140 53.91 -7.79 8.64
C VAL A 140 53.34 -6.38 8.51
N MET A 141 53.21 -5.92 7.27
CA MET A 141 52.76 -4.58 6.93
C MET A 141 51.52 -4.65 6.05
N VAL A 142 50.58 -3.73 6.26
CA VAL A 142 49.43 -3.54 5.38
C VAL A 142 49.43 -2.10 4.90
N ASN A 143 49.38 -1.89 3.58
CA ASN A 143 49.41 -0.58 2.94
C ASN A 143 50.53 0.34 3.47
N GLY A 144 51.71 -0.24 3.69
CA GLY A 144 52.90 0.46 4.18
C GLY A 144 52.97 0.70 5.69
N LYS A 145 51.96 0.32 6.48
CA LYS A 145 51.99 0.42 7.94
C LYS A 145 52.24 -0.94 8.60
N THR A 146 53.23 -1.02 9.48
CA THR A 146 53.52 -2.24 10.25
C THR A 146 52.41 -2.51 11.25
N LEU A 147 51.82 -3.71 11.17
CA LEU A 147 50.79 -4.18 12.11
C LEU A 147 51.39 -5.06 13.21
N LYS A 148 52.35 -5.90 12.85
CA LYS A 148 52.97 -6.85 13.78
C LYS A 148 54.43 -7.06 13.42
N THR A 149 55.26 -7.15 14.45
CA THR A 149 56.60 -7.71 14.37
C THR A 149 56.68 -8.85 15.37
N THR A 150 57.14 -10.02 14.94
CA THR A 150 57.21 -11.21 15.79
C THR A 150 58.47 -12.00 15.48
N SER A 151 59.08 -12.58 16.51
CA SER A 151 60.15 -13.56 16.34
C SER A 151 59.63 -14.97 16.09
N GLY A 152 58.30 -15.21 16.16
CA GLY A 152 57.57 -16.49 16.25
C GLY A 152 58.27 -17.82 15.89
N GLU A 153 57.85 -18.89 16.54
CA GLU A 153 58.43 -20.22 16.41
C GLU A 153 57.76 -21.07 15.33
N ILE A 154 58.46 -22.12 14.88
CA ILE A 154 57.92 -23.07 13.92
C ILE A 154 56.68 -23.73 14.51
N GLY A 155 55.56 -23.66 13.80
CA GLY A 155 54.28 -24.16 14.24
C GLY A 155 53.31 -23.08 14.72
N ASP A 156 53.80 -21.88 15.04
CA ASP A 156 52.97 -20.79 15.55
C ASP A 156 51.90 -20.38 14.54
N LEU A 157 50.65 -20.29 15.02
CA LEU A 157 49.56 -19.65 14.32
C LEU A 157 49.54 -18.17 14.72
N VAL A 158 49.81 -17.30 13.76
CA VAL A 158 49.81 -15.85 13.97
C VAL A 158 48.50 -15.30 13.44
N SER A 159 47.78 -14.58 14.30
CA SER A 159 46.55 -13.86 13.97
C SER A 159 46.77 -12.36 14.13
N ILE A 160 46.37 -11.58 13.13
CA ILE A 160 46.56 -10.12 13.08
C ILE A 160 45.25 -9.48 12.66
N ALA A 161 44.62 -8.72 13.56
CA ALA A 161 43.51 -7.84 13.22
C ALA A 161 44.04 -6.66 12.40
N ILE A 162 43.43 -6.41 11.24
CA ILE A 162 43.76 -5.31 10.34
C ILE A 162 42.81 -4.14 10.63
N PRO A 163 43.31 -3.01 11.16
CA PRO A 163 42.46 -1.85 11.41
C PRO A 163 41.75 -1.38 10.14
N LEU A 164 40.42 -1.23 10.20
CA LEU A 164 39.61 -0.80 9.05
C LEU A 164 40.08 0.54 8.46
N SER A 165 40.65 1.42 9.29
CA SER A 165 41.21 2.71 8.86
C SER A 165 42.39 2.59 7.90
N LEU A 166 42.99 1.41 7.77
CA LEU A 166 44.11 1.15 6.86
C LEU A 166 43.66 0.51 5.55
N LEU A 167 42.41 0.04 5.46
CA LEU A 167 41.89 -0.63 4.29
C LEU A 167 41.55 0.38 3.18
N LYS A 168 41.81 -0.03 1.95
CA LYS A 168 41.49 0.64 0.69
C LYS A 168 40.74 -0.36 -0.20
N GLU A 169 40.29 0.06 -1.39
CA GLU A 169 39.67 -0.87 -2.35
C GLU A 169 40.64 -2.00 -2.74
N THR A 170 41.89 -1.62 -3.05
CA THR A 170 43.00 -2.55 -3.28
C THR A 170 44.04 -2.38 -2.18
N ASN A 171 44.41 -3.49 -1.54
CA ASN A 171 45.32 -3.51 -0.40
C ASN A 171 46.55 -4.36 -0.68
N GLU A 172 47.68 -3.92 -0.16
CA GLU A 172 48.95 -4.64 -0.21
C GLU A 172 49.30 -5.16 1.19
N ILE A 173 49.58 -6.46 1.30
CA ILE A 173 50.18 -7.08 2.48
C ILE A 173 51.63 -7.41 2.15
N LYS A 174 52.55 -6.93 2.97
CA LYS A 174 53.97 -7.17 2.80
C LYS A 174 54.57 -7.86 4.03
N PHE A 175 55.23 -8.97 3.78
CA PHE A 175 55.98 -9.74 4.76
C PHE A 175 57.48 -9.52 4.54
N THR A 176 58.20 -9.16 5.60
CA THR A 176 59.65 -8.95 5.56
C THR A 176 60.35 -9.60 6.73
N ALA A 177 61.43 -10.33 6.45
CA ALA A 177 62.38 -10.74 7.47
C ALA A 177 63.30 -9.56 7.85
N SER A 178 63.71 -9.47 9.11
CA SER A 178 64.64 -8.43 9.56
C SER A 178 66.05 -8.62 9.02
N ASN A 179 66.82 -7.53 8.94
CA ASN A 179 68.22 -7.60 8.56
C ASN A 179 69.01 -8.43 9.60
N PRO A 180 69.88 -9.39 9.18
CA PRO A 180 70.68 -10.19 10.11
C PRO A 180 71.78 -9.39 10.85
N GLY A 181 72.03 -8.14 10.46
CA GLY A 181 72.97 -7.26 11.16
C GLY A 181 74.40 -7.79 11.10
N LEU A 182 75.04 -7.92 12.27
CA LEU A 182 76.41 -8.43 12.38
C LEU A 182 76.54 -9.90 11.96
N ALA A 183 75.46 -10.67 11.97
CA ALA A 183 75.42 -12.06 11.47
C ALA A 183 75.30 -12.11 9.95
N PHE A 184 76.10 -11.31 9.23
CA PHE A 184 75.94 -11.07 7.79
C PHE A 184 76.06 -12.33 6.92
N TRP A 185 76.69 -13.39 7.43
CA TRP A 185 76.85 -14.68 6.78
C TRP A 185 75.59 -15.56 6.80
N ARG A 186 74.57 -15.20 7.59
CA ARG A 186 73.35 -15.99 7.74
C ARG A 186 72.12 -15.15 7.37
N PRO A 187 71.35 -15.51 6.32
CA PRO A 187 70.10 -14.84 6.03
C PRO A 187 69.05 -15.17 7.10
N ASN A 188 68.09 -14.27 7.28
CA ASN A 188 66.83 -14.57 7.96
C ASN A 188 65.79 -14.98 6.92
N ILE A 189 65.12 -16.11 7.14
CA ILE A 189 64.14 -16.68 6.22
C ILE A 189 62.92 -17.14 7.03
N TYR A 190 61.74 -16.82 6.52
CA TYR A 190 60.47 -17.34 7.02
C TYR A 190 59.70 -18.00 5.89
N VAL A 191 59.12 -19.17 6.17
CA VAL A 191 58.13 -19.83 5.31
C VAL A 191 56.81 -19.84 6.05
N LEU A 192 55.80 -19.22 5.45
CA LEU A 192 54.45 -19.09 5.96
C LEU A 192 53.55 -20.05 5.20
N LYS A 193 52.57 -20.64 5.88
CA LYS A 193 51.52 -21.47 5.28
C LYS A 193 50.15 -20.94 5.59
N ASN A 194 49.22 -21.18 4.66
CA ASN A 194 47.81 -20.81 4.76
C ASN A 194 47.64 -19.35 5.18
N VAL A 195 48.21 -18.43 4.39
CA VAL A 195 47.95 -17.01 4.59
C VAL A 195 46.50 -16.77 4.18
N GLU A 196 45.65 -16.64 5.18
CA GLU A 196 44.20 -16.54 5.06
C GLU A 196 43.74 -15.17 5.56
N LEU A 197 42.79 -14.59 4.84
CA LEU A 197 42.06 -13.40 5.23
C LEU A 197 40.65 -13.82 5.62
N ILE A 198 40.26 -13.53 6.85
CA ILE A 198 38.91 -13.69 7.37
C ILE A 198 38.30 -12.29 7.41
N VAL A 199 37.22 -12.08 6.68
CA VAL A 199 36.48 -10.83 6.61
C VAL A 199 35.12 -11.05 7.25
N GLN A 200 34.85 -10.27 8.28
CA GLN A 200 33.52 -10.20 8.88
C GLN A 200 32.74 -9.08 8.20
N SER A 201 31.61 -9.40 7.57
CA SER A 201 30.77 -8.41 6.91
C SER A 201 29.33 -8.46 7.42
N PHE A 202 28.72 -7.29 7.57
CA PHE A 202 27.31 -7.12 7.84
C PHE A 202 26.50 -7.36 6.56
N ASP A 203 25.39 -8.09 6.68
CA ASP A 203 24.40 -8.19 5.60
C ASP A 203 23.64 -6.86 5.43
N ALA A 204 22.81 -6.76 4.40
CA ALA A 204 22.00 -5.57 4.10
C ALA A 204 21.03 -5.19 5.23
N GLY A 205 20.80 -6.09 6.19
CA GLY A 205 20.02 -5.82 7.41
C GLY A 205 18.62 -5.31 7.10
N SER A 206 18.04 -5.72 5.97
CA SER A 206 16.78 -5.17 5.50
C SER A 206 15.87 -6.23 4.87
N PHE A 207 14.57 -5.97 4.93
CA PHE A 207 13.57 -6.81 4.31
C PHE A 207 12.50 -5.96 3.65
N THR A 208 12.07 -6.38 2.46
CA THR A 208 11.07 -5.66 1.67
C THR A 208 9.77 -6.47 1.59
N HIS A 209 8.66 -5.89 2.07
CA HIS A 209 7.33 -6.33 1.67
C HIS A 209 6.87 -5.57 0.45
N LYS A 210 6.26 -6.31 -0.47
CA LYS A 210 5.46 -5.74 -1.55
C LYS A 210 3.99 -6.03 -1.28
N PHE A 211 3.14 -5.04 -1.49
CA PHE A 211 1.70 -5.20 -1.34
C PHE A 211 0.94 -4.25 -2.26
N ASP A 212 -0.24 -4.70 -2.65
CA ASP A 212 -1.08 -3.96 -3.59
C ASP A 212 -2.31 -3.38 -2.89
N ILE A 213 -2.68 -2.18 -3.32
CA ILE A 213 -3.91 -1.48 -2.94
C ILE A 213 -4.66 -1.13 -4.23
N THR A 214 -5.94 -1.44 -4.29
CA THR A 214 -6.76 -1.08 -5.45
C THR A 214 -7.09 0.40 -5.45
N THR A 215 -7.38 0.97 -6.63
CA THR A 215 -7.76 2.38 -6.75
C THR A 215 -9.03 2.73 -5.97
N SER A 216 -9.98 1.80 -5.90
CA SER A 216 -11.21 1.96 -5.12
C SER A 216 -10.96 1.93 -3.61
N GLU A 217 -10.05 1.06 -3.12
CA GLU A 217 -9.62 1.04 -1.72
C GLU A 217 -8.97 2.37 -1.33
N LEU A 218 -8.07 2.91 -2.16
CA LEU A 218 -7.37 4.17 -1.87
C LEU A 218 -8.32 5.37 -1.90
N ALA A 219 -9.21 5.46 -2.91
CA ALA A 219 -10.13 6.57 -3.07
C ALA A 219 -11.16 6.70 -1.94
N GLY A 220 -11.54 5.58 -1.31
CA GLY A 220 -12.47 5.56 -0.18
C GLY A 220 -11.81 5.78 1.20
N SER A 221 -10.49 5.74 1.28
CA SER A 221 -9.77 5.73 2.55
C SER A 221 -9.47 7.13 3.07
N GLY A 222 -9.64 7.33 4.38
CA GLY A 222 -9.30 8.58 5.07
C GLY A 222 -8.11 8.47 6.02
N LYS A 223 -7.76 7.25 6.45
CA LYS A 223 -6.55 6.97 7.23
C LYS A 223 -5.94 5.64 6.77
N ALA A 224 -4.63 5.53 6.88
CA ALA A 224 -3.92 4.27 6.75
C ALA A 224 -2.92 4.11 7.89
N LYS A 225 -2.72 2.87 8.34
CA LYS A 225 -1.74 2.55 9.38
C LYS A 225 -1.06 1.21 9.14
N LEU A 226 0.19 1.14 9.55
CA LEU A 226 0.99 -0.07 9.69
C LEU A 226 0.94 -0.50 11.15
N ILE A 227 0.54 -1.74 11.40
CA ILE A 227 0.58 -2.35 12.74
C ILE A 227 1.48 -3.57 12.68
N ALA A 228 2.35 -3.74 13.67
CA ALA A 228 3.19 -4.92 13.82
C ALA A 228 3.51 -5.18 15.29
N PHE A 229 3.87 -6.42 15.62
CA PHE A 229 4.46 -6.76 16.92
C PHE A 229 5.97 -7.00 16.75
N ILE A 230 6.79 -6.10 17.27
CA ILE A 230 8.24 -6.12 17.07
C ILE A 230 8.93 -6.67 18.32
N LYS A 231 9.65 -7.77 18.15
CA LYS A 231 10.43 -8.39 19.21
C LYS A 231 11.92 -8.26 18.90
N SER A 232 12.69 -7.66 19.82
CA SER A 232 14.15 -7.74 19.78
C SER A 232 14.62 -9.10 20.30
N ASN A 233 15.55 -9.71 19.58
CA ASN A 233 16.27 -10.92 19.97
C ASN A 233 17.79 -10.63 20.12
N GLY A 234 18.15 -9.39 20.41
CA GLY A 234 19.54 -8.94 20.50
C GLY A 234 19.67 -7.54 21.03
N ALA A 235 20.71 -6.83 20.58
CA ALA A 235 20.86 -5.41 20.88
C ALA A 235 19.70 -4.62 20.27
N GLU A 236 19.10 -3.73 21.06
CA GLU A 236 18.11 -2.80 20.57
C GLU A 236 18.80 -1.70 19.78
N VAL A 237 18.54 -1.69 18.47
CA VAL A 237 19.11 -0.72 17.53
C VAL A 237 17.98 -0.05 16.74
N PRO A 238 18.19 1.15 16.19
CA PRO A 238 17.18 1.80 15.38
C PRO A 238 16.71 0.93 14.20
N ILE A 239 15.39 0.86 14.00
CA ILE A 239 14.76 0.39 12.78
C ILE A 239 14.37 1.61 11.96
N THR A 240 14.71 1.59 10.68
CA THR A 240 14.24 2.53 9.66
C THR A 240 13.14 1.85 8.84
N ILE A 241 11.99 2.50 8.71
CA ILE A 241 10.87 2.02 7.92
C ILE A 241 10.66 2.99 6.76
N THR A 242 10.73 2.48 5.54
CA THR A 242 10.45 3.27 4.34
C THR A 242 9.26 2.71 3.57
N LEU A 243 8.45 3.60 3.02
CA LEU A 243 7.35 3.26 2.12
C LEU A 243 7.61 3.94 0.78
N ASN A 244 7.71 3.17 -0.29
CA ASN A 244 7.96 3.68 -1.64
C ASN A 244 9.19 4.61 -1.69
N ASP A 245 10.25 4.18 -0.97
CA ASP A 245 11.53 4.87 -0.81
C ASP A 245 11.46 6.20 -0.02
N ILE A 246 10.35 6.47 0.68
CA ILE A 246 10.19 7.59 1.62
C ILE A 246 10.32 7.08 3.06
N GLU A 247 11.21 7.67 3.85
CA GLU A 247 11.35 7.36 5.28
C GLU A 247 10.13 7.82 6.07
N LEU A 248 9.48 6.89 6.77
CA LEU A 248 8.33 7.17 7.64
C LEU A 248 8.68 7.12 9.12
N TYR A 249 9.70 6.34 9.48
CA TYR A 249 10.11 6.14 10.86
C TYR A 249 11.59 5.79 10.94
N LYS A 250 12.26 6.33 11.95
CA LYS A 250 13.61 5.92 12.36
C LYS A 250 13.75 6.02 13.88
N GLY A 251 14.00 4.90 14.54
CA GLY A 251 14.18 4.85 15.99
C GLY A 251 14.09 3.45 16.55
N ILE A 252 14.23 3.30 17.86
CA ILE A 252 14.01 2.01 18.55
C ILE A 252 12.48 1.83 18.68
N PRO A 253 11.87 0.85 18.00
CA PRO A 253 10.42 0.70 18.03
C PRO A 253 9.94 0.07 19.35
N PRO A 254 8.77 0.47 19.86
CA PRO A 254 8.08 -0.29 20.90
C PRO A 254 7.66 -1.70 20.41
N SER A 255 7.35 -2.60 21.34
CA SER A 255 6.90 -3.96 20.99
C SER A 255 5.56 -3.97 20.25
N ASP A 256 4.59 -3.20 20.74
CA ASP A 256 3.34 -2.95 20.02
C ASP A 256 3.55 -1.71 19.14
N PHE A 257 3.81 -1.94 17.85
CA PHE A 257 4.16 -0.89 16.91
C PHE A 257 2.95 -0.50 16.06
N GLU A 258 2.60 0.77 16.09
CA GLU A 258 1.62 1.39 15.18
C GLU A 258 2.21 2.65 14.56
N LEU A 259 2.10 2.76 13.24
CA LEU A 259 2.62 3.89 12.47
C LEU A 259 1.56 4.35 11.46
N ALA A 260 1.19 5.62 11.52
CA ALA A 260 0.33 6.23 10.52
C ALA A 260 1.05 6.29 9.16
N LEU A 261 0.36 5.87 8.10
CA LEU A 261 0.88 5.91 6.73
C LEU A 261 0.25 7.10 6.00
N PRO A 262 1.05 8.03 5.46
CA PRO A 262 0.53 9.12 4.64
C PRO A 262 -0.13 8.56 3.37
N LEU A 263 -1.42 8.89 3.15
CA LEU A 263 -2.20 8.37 2.03
C LEU A 263 -1.62 8.80 0.69
N GLU A 264 -1.06 10.01 0.63
CA GLU A 264 -0.40 10.58 -0.54
C GLU A 264 0.84 9.78 -1.00
N ASN A 265 1.43 8.99 -0.10
CA ASN A 265 2.59 8.15 -0.40
C ASN A 265 2.21 6.74 -0.84
N LEU A 266 0.93 6.34 -0.67
CA LEU A 266 0.43 5.04 -1.11
C LEU A 266 0.12 5.05 -2.62
N LYS A 267 0.50 3.98 -3.28
CA LYS A 267 0.30 3.72 -4.71
C LYS A 267 -0.51 2.43 -4.89
N THR A 268 -0.78 2.04 -6.13
CA THR A 268 -1.42 0.75 -6.40
C THR A 268 -0.50 -0.42 -6.05
N GLU A 269 0.80 -0.26 -6.31
CA GLU A 269 1.86 -1.19 -5.92
C GLU A 269 2.77 -0.49 -4.92
N ASN A 270 2.95 -1.08 -3.73
CA ASN A 270 3.72 -0.47 -2.67
C ASN A 270 4.87 -1.35 -2.23
N LYS A 271 5.94 -0.69 -1.81
CA LYS A 271 7.15 -1.29 -1.26
C LYS A 271 7.37 -0.76 0.15
N LEU A 272 7.22 -1.63 1.15
CA LEU A 272 7.55 -1.33 2.55
C LEU A 272 8.88 -2.00 2.90
N VAL A 273 9.90 -1.22 3.21
CA VAL A 273 11.21 -1.74 3.60
C VAL A 273 11.45 -1.49 5.08
N TRP A 274 11.80 -2.54 5.78
CA TRP A 274 12.32 -2.51 7.13
C TRP A 274 13.83 -2.64 7.04
N SER A 275 14.58 -1.72 7.64
CA SER A 275 16.04 -1.76 7.68
C SER A 275 16.50 -1.56 9.11
N ILE A 276 17.49 -2.32 9.56
CA ILE A 276 18.00 -2.25 10.93
C ILE A 276 19.50 -1.93 10.91
N GLU A 277 19.93 -1.18 11.92
CA GLU A 277 21.36 -0.87 12.08
C GLU A 277 22.17 -2.12 12.48
N ARG A 278 23.50 -1.98 12.43
CA ARG A 278 24.46 -3.05 12.70
C ARG A 278 24.24 -3.67 14.08
N ASN A 279 24.40 -4.99 14.16
CA ASN A 279 24.17 -5.83 15.34
C ASN A 279 22.70 -5.96 15.78
N GLY A 280 21.77 -5.36 15.04
CA GLY A 280 20.34 -5.52 15.27
C GLY A 280 19.84 -6.94 14.98
N ASN A 281 18.82 -7.37 15.74
CA ASN A 281 18.12 -8.63 15.49
C ASN A 281 16.66 -8.49 15.92
N TYR A 282 15.76 -8.37 14.96
CA TYR A 282 14.34 -8.15 15.20
C TYR A 282 13.48 -9.20 14.50
N ILE A 283 12.43 -9.63 15.18
CA ILE A 283 11.32 -10.36 14.57
C ILE A 283 10.12 -9.43 14.49
N ILE A 284 9.62 -9.22 13.28
CA ILE A 284 8.43 -8.42 13.00
C ILE A 284 7.28 -9.41 12.79
N ASN A 285 6.44 -9.54 13.80
CA ASN A 285 5.31 -10.47 13.82
C ASN A 285 4.02 -9.79 13.39
N PHE A 286 3.22 -10.53 12.62
CA PHE A 286 1.88 -10.13 12.18
C PHE A 286 1.81 -8.72 11.58
N PRO A 287 2.79 -8.26 10.76
CA PRO A 287 2.69 -6.96 10.15
C PRO A 287 1.42 -6.89 9.30
N LYS A 288 0.66 -5.80 9.42
CA LYS A 288 -0.53 -5.56 8.62
C LYS A 288 -0.69 -4.08 8.28
N ILE A 289 -1.26 -3.83 7.12
CA ILE A 289 -1.67 -2.50 6.67
C ILE A 289 -3.19 -2.42 6.82
N GLU A 290 -3.68 -1.47 7.60
CA GLU A 290 -5.12 -1.20 7.73
C GLU A 290 -5.43 0.14 7.10
N LEU A 291 -6.43 0.15 6.22
CA LEU A 291 -7.05 1.37 5.72
C LEU A 291 -8.41 1.53 6.37
N THR A 292 -8.70 2.75 6.79
CA THR A 292 -9.96 3.14 7.40
C THR A 292 -10.67 4.09 6.47
N PHE A 293 -11.97 3.89 6.27
CA PHE A 293 -12.75 4.74 5.39
C PHE A 293 -12.73 6.20 5.86
N ALA A 294 -12.74 7.12 4.90
CA ALA A 294 -12.94 8.53 5.22
C ALA A 294 -14.32 8.71 5.87
N PRO A 295 -14.42 9.54 6.93
CA PRO A 295 -15.72 9.88 7.48
C PRO A 295 -16.56 10.51 6.37
N ALA A 296 -17.69 9.88 6.05
CA ALA A 296 -18.60 10.44 5.06
C ALA A 296 -19.32 11.63 5.70
N ASN A 297 -19.05 12.84 5.22
CA ASN A 297 -19.95 13.97 5.43
C ASN A 297 -21.05 13.87 4.36
N SER A 298 -22.19 13.24 4.67
CA SER A 298 -23.24 13.05 3.64
C SER A 298 -24.67 13.15 4.15
N GLU A 299 -24.96 14.16 4.97
CA GLU A 299 -26.36 14.63 5.02
C GLU A 299 -26.66 15.38 3.73
N LYS A 300 -27.61 14.86 2.93
CA LYS A 300 -28.15 15.54 1.76
C LYS A 300 -29.63 15.80 1.99
N ILE A 301 -29.95 17.03 2.37
CA ILE A 301 -31.33 17.49 2.50
C ILE A 301 -31.86 17.79 1.10
N TYR A 302 -33.03 17.24 0.79
CA TYR A 302 -33.71 17.49 -0.47
C TYR A 302 -35.13 17.97 -0.21
N ASP A 303 -35.39 19.20 -0.65
CA ASP A 303 -36.69 19.83 -0.55
C ASP A 303 -37.38 19.82 -1.92
N PHE A 304 -38.67 19.50 -1.93
CA PHE A 304 -39.54 19.64 -3.09
C PHE A 304 -40.86 20.25 -2.67
N ASN A 305 -41.47 20.99 -3.60
CA ASN A 305 -42.76 21.64 -3.39
C ASN A 305 -43.84 20.91 -4.18
N ILE A 306 -44.99 20.71 -3.55
CA ILE A 306 -46.19 20.14 -4.16
C ILE A 306 -47.31 21.19 -4.08
N ALA A 307 -48.12 21.33 -5.13
CA ALA A 307 -49.23 22.26 -5.11
C ALA A 307 -50.33 21.81 -4.12
N THR A 308 -51.09 22.75 -3.54
CA THR A 308 -52.07 22.45 -2.49
C THR A 308 -53.14 21.43 -2.93
N ASN A 309 -53.60 21.54 -4.18
CA ASN A 309 -54.58 20.61 -4.78
C ASN A 309 -54.03 19.19 -4.97
N GLU A 310 -52.75 19.06 -5.31
CA GLU A 310 -52.04 17.77 -5.42
C GLU A 310 -51.85 17.15 -4.04
N PHE A 311 -51.47 17.94 -3.03
CA PHE A 311 -51.37 17.49 -1.64
C PHE A 311 -52.71 17.00 -1.09
N THR A 312 -53.81 17.72 -1.34
CA THR A 312 -55.16 17.25 -0.98
C THR A 312 -55.49 15.92 -1.66
N SER A 313 -55.11 15.77 -2.93
CA SER A 313 -55.36 14.53 -3.68
C SER A 313 -54.52 13.35 -3.18
N ILE A 314 -53.27 13.59 -2.74
CA ILE A 314 -52.44 12.60 -2.04
C ILE A 314 -53.11 12.16 -0.74
N ASN A 315 -53.59 13.11 0.08
CA ASN A 315 -54.25 12.78 1.35
C ASN A 315 -55.59 12.02 1.17
N LEU A 316 -56.23 12.19 0.03
CA LEU A 316 -57.44 11.45 -0.35
C LEU A 316 -57.14 10.08 -1.00
N GLY A 317 -55.86 9.66 -1.08
CA GLY A 317 -55.45 8.38 -1.66
C GLY A 317 -55.60 8.29 -3.18
N ARG A 318 -55.66 9.44 -3.87
CA ARG A 318 -55.81 9.51 -5.34
C ARG A 318 -54.48 9.43 -6.09
N PHE A 319 -53.37 9.58 -5.37
CA PHE A 319 -52.02 9.49 -5.91
C PHE A 319 -51.20 8.47 -5.13
N GLU A 320 -50.41 7.67 -5.84
CA GLU A 320 -49.43 6.78 -5.23
C GLU A 320 -48.08 7.51 -5.11
N CYS A 321 -47.53 7.57 -3.89
CA CYS A 321 -46.22 8.14 -3.65
C CYS A 321 -45.18 7.01 -3.59
N LYS A 322 -44.27 6.95 -4.56
CA LYS A 322 -43.25 5.91 -4.65
C LYS A 322 -41.85 6.49 -4.55
N LEU A 323 -41.15 6.18 -3.47
CA LEU A 323 -39.72 6.43 -3.34
C LEU A 323 -38.96 5.18 -3.81
N THR A 324 -38.13 5.33 -4.85
CA THR A 324 -37.27 4.24 -5.34
C THR A 324 -35.84 4.53 -4.97
N ILE A 325 -35.22 3.61 -4.23
CA ILE A 325 -33.82 3.71 -3.82
C ILE A 325 -33.09 2.51 -4.40
N GLN A 326 -32.02 2.76 -5.13
CA GLN A 326 -31.15 1.73 -5.66
C GLN A 326 -29.81 1.79 -4.95
N ARG A 327 -29.41 0.66 -4.35
CA ARG A 327 -28.10 0.51 -3.72
C ARG A 327 -27.03 0.32 -4.79
N GLY A 328 -25.94 1.08 -4.69
CA GLY A 328 -24.73 0.88 -5.50
C GLY A 328 -23.91 -0.34 -5.07
N GLU A 329 -22.72 -0.52 -5.65
CA GLU A 329 -21.92 -1.75 -5.49
C GLU A 329 -21.33 -1.95 -4.07
N LEU A 330 -21.24 -0.90 -3.25
CA LEU A 330 -20.58 -0.94 -1.94
C LEU A 330 -21.51 -1.32 -0.77
N PHE A 331 -20.90 -1.75 0.33
CA PHE A 331 -21.56 -1.99 1.62
C PHE A 331 -21.92 -0.68 2.32
N GLY A 332 -23.15 -0.57 2.83
CA GLY A 332 -23.60 0.62 3.55
C GLY A 332 -25.02 0.49 4.06
N PHE A 333 -25.35 1.33 5.05
CA PHE A 333 -26.70 1.57 5.56
C PHE A 333 -27.09 3.00 5.22
N ALA A 334 -28.37 3.22 4.92
CA ALA A 334 -28.91 4.56 4.72
C ALA A 334 -30.07 4.78 5.68
N ASN A 335 -29.99 5.83 6.49
CA ASN A 335 -31.12 6.34 7.24
C ASN A 335 -31.79 7.40 6.38
N ILE A 336 -33.09 7.23 6.14
CA ILE A 336 -33.87 8.15 5.33
C ILE A 336 -34.94 8.74 6.21
N GLU A 337 -34.88 10.06 6.38
CA GLU A 337 -35.89 10.83 7.08
C GLU A 337 -36.79 11.54 6.07
N VAL A 338 -38.10 11.31 6.19
CA VAL A 338 -39.11 12.03 5.42
C VAL A 338 -40.06 12.69 6.42
N ASN A 339 -40.06 14.02 6.49
CA ASN A 339 -40.93 14.81 7.37
C ASN A 339 -40.93 14.32 8.83
N LYS A 340 -39.73 14.20 9.44
CA LYS A 340 -39.55 13.77 10.85
C LYS A 340 -39.88 12.31 11.14
N ARG A 341 -39.97 11.47 10.11
CA ARG A 341 -40.11 10.02 10.24
C ARG A 341 -38.88 9.34 9.62
N SER A 342 -38.14 8.63 10.46
CA SER A 342 -36.93 7.91 10.04
C SER A 342 -37.25 6.46 9.70
N ASN A 343 -36.72 5.99 8.57
CA ASN A 343 -36.67 4.57 8.21
C ASN A 343 -35.21 4.20 7.91
N SER A 344 -34.75 3.09 8.50
CA SER A 344 -33.41 2.56 8.24
C SER A 344 -33.48 1.47 7.18
N TYR A 345 -32.64 1.58 6.15
CA TYR A 345 -32.56 0.62 5.05
C TYR A 345 -31.21 -0.12 5.11
N GLY A 346 -31.28 -1.44 5.33
CA GLY A 346 -30.12 -2.33 5.43
C GLY A 346 -30.38 -3.76 4.93
N LYS A 347 -29.36 -4.33 4.29
CA LYS A 347 -29.10 -5.78 4.08
C LYS A 347 -30.32 -6.69 3.79
N THR A 348 -31.21 -6.36 2.85
CA THR A 348 -32.01 -7.39 2.14
C THR A 348 -32.61 -6.84 0.85
N ASN A 349 -32.71 -7.71 -0.16
CA ASN A 349 -33.11 -7.42 -1.54
C ASN A 349 -34.40 -6.58 -1.66
N LYS A 350 -34.38 -5.62 -2.59
CA LYS A 350 -35.50 -4.81 -3.12
C LYS A 350 -36.77 -4.83 -2.26
N LYS A 351 -36.98 -3.78 -1.46
CA LYS A 351 -38.31 -3.46 -0.93
C LYS A 351 -38.84 -2.22 -1.62
N THR A 352 -39.92 -2.39 -2.38
CA THR A 352 -40.74 -1.29 -2.88
C THR A 352 -41.62 -0.82 -1.72
N ALA A 353 -41.40 0.39 -1.22
CA ALA A 353 -42.35 1.05 -0.34
C ALA A 353 -43.41 1.72 -1.24
N SER A 354 -44.57 1.09 -1.38
CA SER A 354 -45.78 1.73 -1.92
C SER A 354 -46.59 2.24 -0.75
N ARG A 355 -46.94 3.53 -0.77
CA ARG A 355 -47.92 4.10 0.14
C ARG A 355 -49.19 4.38 -0.67
N LYS A 356 -50.31 3.78 -0.25
CA LYS A 356 -51.65 4.21 -0.63
C LYS A 356 -52.01 5.50 0.08
#